data_AF-A0A1W5D632-F1
#
_entry.id   AF-A0A1W5D632-F1
#
_cell.length_a   1.000
_cell.length_b   1.000
_cell.length_c   1.000
_cell.angle_alpha   90.00
_cell.angle_beta   90.00
_cell.angle_gamma   90.00
#
_symmetry.space_group_name_H-M   'P 1'
#
loop_
_entity.id
_entity.type
_entity.pdbx_description
1 polymer ?
#
loop_
_entity_poly.entity_id
_entity_poly.type
_entity_poly.pdbx_seq_one_letter_code
_entity_poly.pdbx_strand_id
1 'polypeptide(L)'
;MHWIVVSLVLMSYLTVALSSQENTVQEHSATIYAWPFSSAQPSKLADLTYDLYGRRTVINHFTAPALSSSPENDLIRIGVYDPVTKAWRGTVTSASSFDSSVNGRLRININQAGEVWGASWHASMTKAQADTPAAGQQTKQFDLVLTAPPPQPLLNRPVVLNPDGKIAEPEPEKTMFQKYWWVLLGVAVLAMAGGGDK
;
A
#
# COMPACT_ATOMS: atom_id res chain seq x y z
N MET A 1 35.30 14.30 46.75
CA MET A 1 35.62 13.59 45.49
C MET A 1 34.69 12.39 45.17
N HIS A 2 33.77 11.99 46.05
CA HIS A 2 32.89 10.83 45.79
C HIS A 2 31.58 11.14 45.05
N TRP A 3 31.22 12.42 44.88
CA TRP A 3 29.89 12.83 44.40
C TRP A 3 29.85 13.05 42.88
N ILE A 4 31.02 13.22 42.25
CA ILE A 4 31.17 13.39 40.80
C ILE A 4 31.11 12.04 40.06
N VAL A 5 31.56 10.96 40.71
CA VAL A 5 31.59 9.61 40.10
C VAL A 5 30.18 9.02 39.99
N VAL A 6 29.27 9.32 40.92
CA VAL A 6 27.89 8.79 40.89
C VAL A 6 27.06 9.43 39.77
N SER A 7 27.31 10.70 39.43
CA SER A 7 26.58 11.43 38.38
C SER A 7 26.96 10.96 36.96
N LEU A 8 28.22 10.56 36.76
CA LEU A 8 28.72 10.03 35.48
C LEU A 8 28.20 8.62 35.18
N VAL A 9 27.96 7.81 36.21
CA VAL A 9 27.39 6.47 36.06
C VAL A 9 25.88 6.53 35.79
N LEU A 10 25.16 7.53 36.30
CA LEU A 10 23.72 7.69 36.00
C LEU A 10 23.46 8.21 34.57
N MET A 11 24.38 9.00 34.00
CA MET A 11 24.29 9.53 32.63
C MET A 11 24.67 8.51 31.54
N SER A 12 25.39 7.43 31.88
CA SER A 12 25.72 6.35 30.93
C SER A 12 24.61 5.30 30.75
N TYR A 13 23.55 5.34 31.56
CA TYR A 13 22.38 4.45 31.36
C TYR A 13 21.25 5.09 30.55
N LEU A 14 21.32 6.41 30.27
CA LEU A 14 20.26 7.09 29.51
C LEU A 14 20.52 7.13 27.99
N THR A 15 21.71 6.72 27.53
CA THR A 15 22.13 6.81 26.12
C THR A 15 21.97 5.53 25.30
N VAL A 16 21.40 4.45 25.86
CA VAL A 16 21.22 3.16 25.14
C VAL A 16 19.73 2.82 24.88
N ALA A 17 18.81 3.73 25.16
CA ALA A 17 17.36 3.48 25.01
C ALA A 17 16.70 4.19 23.80
N LEU A 18 17.48 4.73 22.86
CA LEU A 18 16.93 5.19 21.58
C LEU A 18 17.48 4.36 20.41
N SER A 19 16.52 3.70 19.76
CA SER A 19 16.52 3.24 18.38
C SER A 19 17.39 2.04 17.99
N SER A 20 17.18 0.90 18.65
CA SER A 20 17.03 -0.35 17.89
C SER A 20 15.53 -0.58 17.68
N GLN A 21 14.95 0.13 16.71
CA GLN A 21 13.64 -0.25 16.18
C GLN A 21 13.89 -1.53 15.38
N GLU A 22 13.93 -2.68 16.05
CA GLU A 22 13.77 -3.96 15.38
C GLU A 22 12.44 -3.87 14.65
N ASN A 23 12.53 -3.66 13.35
CA ASN A 23 11.39 -3.72 12.47
C ASN A 23 11.02 -5.20 12.43
N THR A 24 10.28 -5.67 13.44
CA THR A 24 9.84 -7.06 13.55
C THR A 24 9.11 -7.38 12.26
N VAL A 25 9.75 -8.16 11.39
CA VAL A 25 9.16 -8.57 10.11
C VAL A 25 8.04 -9.52 10.50
N GLN A 26 6.82 -9.00 10.55
CA GLN A 26 5.64 -9.83 10.75
C GLN A 26 5.47 -10.67 9.48
N GLU A 27 5.80 -11.95 9.61
CA GLU A 27 5.68 -12.91 8.51
C GLU A 27 4.23 -13.42 8.44
N HIS A 28 3.71 -13.44 7.22
CA HIS A 28 2.39 -13.97 6.89
C HIS A 28 2.56 -15.21 6.01
N SER A 29 1.55 -16.08 5.99
CA SER A 29 1.53 -17.25 5.11
C SER A 29 0.17 -17.41 4.47
N ALA A 30 0.16 -17.86 3.22
CA ALA A 30 -1.07 -18.13 2.49
C ALA A 30 -0.91 -19.29 1.53
N THR A 31 -2.03 -19.99 1.29
CA THR A 31 -2.15 -21.03 0.28
C THR A 31 -3.04 -20.54 -0.85
N ILE A 32 -2.53 -20.63 -2.07
CA ILE A 32 -3.28 -20.39 -3.29
C ILE A 32 -3.72 -21.73 -3.86
N TYR A 33 -4.95 -21.78 -4.35
CA TYR A 33 -5.60 -22.95 -4.91
C TYR A 33 -5.86 -22.76 -6.41
N ALA A 34 -5.90 -23.90 -7.10
CA ALA A 34 -6.41 -24.04 -8.44
C ALA A 34 -7.67 -24.92 -8.40
N TRP A 35 -8.72 -24.51 -9.11
CA TRP A 35 -9.97 -25.25 -9.16
C TRP A 35 -10.49 -25.32 -10.59
N PRO A 36 -10.19 -26.43 -11.30
CA PRO A 36 -10.81 -26.73 -12.58
C PRO A 36 -12.32 -26.89 -12.43
N PHE A 37 -13.11 -26.46 -13.42
CA PHE A 37 -14.57 -26.59 -13.36
C PHE A 37 -15.07 -28.03 -13.36
N SER A 38 -14.28 -28.96 -13.90
CA SER A 38 -14.55 -30.40 -13.87
C SER A 38 -14.31 -31.05 -12.50
N SER A 39 -13.60 -30.37 -11.59
CA SER A 39 -13.23 -30.93 -10.29
C SER A 39 -14.26 -30.57 -9.23
N ALA A 40 -14.61 -31.53 -8.39
CA ALA A 40 -15.48 -31.30 -7.24
C ALA A 40 -14.81 -30.42 -6.15
N GLN A 41 -13.48 -30.41 -6.08
CA GLN A 41 -12.73 -29.71 -5.02
C GLN A 41 -11.49 -28.98 -5.58
N PRO A 42 -11.10 -27.85 -4.95
CA PRO A 42 -9.87 -27.14 -5.28
C PRO A 42 -8.63 -27.95 -4.89
N SER A 43 -7.58 -27.89 -5.71
CA SER A 43 -6.25 -28.43 -5.41
C SER A 43 -5.28 -27.30 -5.04
N LYS A 44 -4.24 -27.61 -4.27
CA LYS A 44 -3.22 -26.63 -3.91
C LYS A 44 -2.38 -26.27 -5.14
N LEU A 45 -2.24 -24.98 -5.39
CA LEU A 45 -1.39 -24.44 -6.45
C LEU A 45 -0.04 -23.98 -5.88
N ALA A 46 -0.06 -23.21 -4.80
CA ALA A 46 1.15 -22.66 -4.21
C ALA A 46 1.00 -22.39 -2.71
N ASP A 47 2.07 -22.58 -1.96
CA ASP A 47 2.21 -22.12 -0.58
C ASP A 47 3.29 -21.05 -0.52
N LEU A 48 3.00 -19.91 0.10
CA LEU A 48 3.94 -18.80 0.21
C LEU A 48 4.03 -18.24 1.62
N THR A 49 5.21 -17.71 1.93
CA THR A 49 5.50 -16.89 3.11
C THR A 49 5.91 -15.50 2.64
N TYR A 50 5.35 -14.46 3.24
CA TYR A 50 5.57 -13.09 2.80
C TYR A 50 5.53 -12.07 3.94
N ASP A 51 6.09 -10.88 3.68
CA ASP A 51 5.89 -9.68 4.49
C ASP A 51 4.97 -8.68 3.77
N LEU A 52 4.32 -7.79 4.54
CA LEU A 52 3.35 -6.82 4.00
C LEU A 52 3.96 -5.80 3.03
N TYR A 53 5.25 -5.54 3.18
CA TYR A 53 5.95 -4.53 2.41
C TYR A 53 6.68 -5.12 1.20
N GLY A 54 6.47 -6.41 0.90
CA GLY A 54 7.06 -7.09 -0.25
C GLY A 54 8.59 -7.14 -0.22
N ARG A 55 9.22 -6.93 0.94
CA ARG A 55 10.68 -7.04 1.12
C ARG A 55 11.13 -8.48 1.10
N ARG A 56 10.26 -9.42 1.49
CA ARG A 56 10.53 -10.85 1.48
C ARG A 56 9.28 -11.60 1.04
N THR A 57 9.37 -12.27 -0.11
CA THR A 57 8.36 -13.22 -0.59
C THR A 57 9.05 -14.52 -0.96
N VAL A 58 8.64 -15.63 -0.34
CA VAL A 58 9.19 -16.96 -0.58
C VAL A 58 8.05 -17.88 -0.97
N ILE A 59 8.18 -18.54 -2.11
CA ILE A 59 7.29 -19.64 -2.49
C ILE A 59 7.89 -20.91 -1.93
N ASN A 60 7.21 -21.48 -0.94
CA ASN A 60 7.62 -22.73 -0.31
C ASN A 60 7.29 -23.93 -1.21
N HIS A 61 6.17 -23.83 -1.95
CA HIS A 61 5.71 -24.89 -2.82
C HIS A 61 4.94 -24.34 -4.02
N PHE A 62 5.13 -24.94 -5.20
CA PHE A 62 4.34 -24.67 -6.40
C PHE A 62 4.11 -25.97 -7.17
N THR A 63 2.85 -26.27 -7.49
CA THR A 63 2.46 -27.43 -8.29
C THR A 63 1.47 -26.98 -9.37
N ALA A 64 1.87 -27.12 -10.64
CA ALA A 64 0.99 -26.78 -11.75
C ALA A 64 -0.28 -27.68 -11.74
N PRO A 65 -1.46 -27.14 -12.08
CA PRO A 65 -2.68 -27.94 -12.15
C PRO A 65 -2.55 -29.06 -13.18
N ALA A 66 -3.11 -30.23 -12.88
CA ALA A 66 -3.18 -31.33 -13.84
C ALA A 66 -4.09 -30.94 -15.02
N LEU A 67 -3.49 -30.68 -16.17
CA LEU A 67 -4.20 -30.37 -17.40
C LEU A 67 -4.79 -31.67 -17.95
N SER A 68 -6.12 -31.77 -17.98
CA SER A 68 -6.81 -32.87 -18.65
C SER A 68 -7.31 -32.36 -20.00
N SER A 69 -7.13 -33.14 -21.05
CA SER A 69 -7.43 -32.78 -22.45
C SER A 69 -8.93 -32.67 -22.79
N SER A 70 -9.80 -32.59 -21.77
CA SER A 70 -11.24 -32.40 -21.96
C SER A 70 -11.57 -30.92 -22.15
N PRO A 71 -12.51 -30.54 -23.04
CA PRO A 71 -12.92 -29.15 -23.24
C PRO A 71 -13.46 -28.49 -21.97
N GLU A 72 -13.99 -29.26 -21.01
CA GLU A 72 -14.47 -28.76 -19.71
C GLU A 72 -13.32 -28.32 -18.78
N ASN A 73 -12.09 -28.68 -19.12
CA ASN A 73 -10.87 -28.32 -18.40
C ASN A 73 -10.13 -27.15 -19.01
N ASP A 74 -10.69 -26.47 -20.02
CA ASP A 74 -10.01 -25.31 -20.60
C ASP A 74 -9.96 -24.12 -19.63
N LEU A 75 -10.85 -24.07 -18.62
CA LEU A 75 -10.84 -22.99 -17.63
C LEU A 75 -10.51 -23.52 -16.23
N ILE A 76 -9.65 -22.78 -15.54
CA ILE A 76 -9.24 -23.07 -14.16
C ILE A 76 -9.42 -21.80 -13.33
N ARG A 77 -10.10 -21.93 -12.19
CA ARG A 77 -10.20 -20.85 -11.21
C ARG A 77 -8.91 -20.83 -10.38
N ILE A 78 -8.30 -19.67 -10.21
CA ILE A 78 -7.09 -19.46 -9.40
C ILE A 78 -7.44 -18.50 -8.28
N GLY A 79 -7.18 -18.87 -7.02
CA GLY A 79 -7.68 -18.06 -5.91
C GLY A 79 -7.45 -18.63 -4.53
N VAL A 80 -8.07 -17.99 -3.55
CA VAL A 80 -8.10 -18.41 -2.15
C VAL A 80 -9.44 -19.06 -1.87
N TYR A 81 -9.40 -20.18 -1.16
CA TYR A 81 -10.57 -20.89 -0.67
C TYR A 81 -10.66 -20.78 0.85
N ASP A 82 -11.78 -20.28 1.34
CA ASP A 82 -12.07 -20.25 2.78
C ASP A 82 -12.83 -21.53 3.16
N PRO A 83 -12.23 -22.42 3.98
CA PRO A 83 -12.86 -23.68 4.36
C PRO A 83 -14.03 -23.49 5.34
N VAL A 84 -14.13 -22.34 6.03
CA VAL A 84 -15.17 -22.03 7.01
C VAL A 84 -16.42 -21.56 6.30
N THR A 85 -16.30 -20.51 5.47
CA THR A 85 -17.44 -19.95 4.72
C THR A 85 -17.73 -20.70 3.43
N LYS A 86 -16.85 -21.63 3.02
CA LYS A 86 -16.85 -22.31 1.72
C LYS A 86 -16.79 -21.31 0.55
N ALA A 87 -16.36 -20.08 0.80
CA ALA A 87 -16.29 -19.03 -0.20
C ALA A 87 -15.01 -19.15 -1.03
N TRP A 88 -15.16 -18.87 -2.33
CA TRP A 88 -14.05 -18.76 -3.26
C TRP A 88 -13.81 -17.31 -3.62
N ARG A 89 -12.54 -16.88 -3.62
CA ARG A 89 -12.12 -15.56 -4.07
C ARG A 89 -10.95 -15.69 -5.02
N GLY A 90 -11.14 -15.31 -6.28
CA GLY A 90 -10.10 -15.49 -7.28
C GLY A 90 -10.51 -15.07 -8.68
N THR A 91 -9.68 -15.46 -9.63
CA THR A 91 -9.85 -15.20 -11.07
C THR A 91 -10.01 -16.51 -11.83
N VAL A 92 -10.36 -16.42 -13.10
CA VAL A 92 -10.42 -17.57 -14.02
C VAL A 92 -9.36 -17.36 -15.10
N THR A 93 -8.63 -18.42 -15.45
CA THR A 93 -7.62 -18.41 -16.51
C THR A 93 -7.75 -19.67 -17.36
N SER A 94 -7.19 -19.64 -18.57
CA SER A 94 -7.16 -20.84 -19.42
C SER A 94 -6.14 -21.85 -18.87
N ALA A 95 -6.46 -23.13 -18.93
CA ALA A 95 -5.58 -24.22 -18.54
C ALA A 95 -4.30 -24.28 -19.39
N SER A 96 -4.40 -23.91 -20.67
CA SER A 96 -3.25 -23.78 -21.58
C SER A 96 -2.19 -22.77 -21.09
N SER A 97 -2.57 -21.83 -20.22
CA SER A 97 -1.65 -20.85 -19.63
C SER A 97 -0.62 -21.47 -18.66
N PHE A 98 -0.84 -22.72 -18.24
CA PHE A 98 0.06 -23.49 -17.38
C PHE A 98 1.00 -24.41 -18.18
N ASP A 99 0.87 -24.45 -19.50
CA ASP A 99 1.68 -25.28 -20.38
C ASP A 99 3.18 -25.01 -20.22
N SER A 100 4.00 -26.03 -20.50
CA SER A 100 5.46 -25.95 -20.39
C SER A 100 6.08 -24.96 -21.40
N SER A 101 5.37 -24.58 -22.45
CA SER A 101 5.80 -23.59 -23.44
C SER A 101 5.52 -22.13 -23.03
N VAL A 102 4.73 -21.91 -21.98
CA VAL A 102 4.23 -20.58 -21.60
C VAL A 102 4.90 -20.06 -20.32
N ASN A 103 5.36 -18.80 -20.37
CA ASN A 103 5.82 -18.11 -19.18
C ASN A 103 4.61 -17.68 -18.35
N GLY A 104 4.69 -17.93 -17.05
CA GLY A 104 3.57 -17.72 -16.14
C GLY A 104 3.94 -16.80 -15.01
N ARG A 105 3.00 -15.96 -14.59
CA ARG A 105 3.16 -15.09 -13.44
C ARG A 105 1.97 -15.20 -12.50
N LEU A 106 2.22 -15.62 -11.26
CA LEU A 106 1.22 -15.62 -10.21
C LEU A 106 1.25 -14.27 -9.49
N ARG A 107 0.16 -13.51 -9.56
CA ARG A 107 -0.03 -12.26 -8.84
C ARG A 107 -0.95 -12.48 -7.65
N ILE A 108 -0.51 -12.03 -6.48
CA ILE A 108 -1.21 -12.21 -5.21
C ILE A 108 -1.49 -10.82 -4.65
N ASN A 109 -2.77 -10.54 -4.40
CA ASN A 109 -3.21 -9.24 -3.89
C ASN A 109 -3.53 -9.37 -2.40
N ILE A 110 -2.92 -8.50 -1.60
CA ILE A 110 -3.02 -8.50 -0.14
C ILE A 110 -3.68 -7.21 0.33
N ASN A 111 -4.51 -7.28 1.37
CA ASN A 111 -5.09 -6.11 2.02
C ASN A 111 -4.15 -5.49 3.07
N GLN A 112 -4.54 -4.37 3.68
CA GLN A 112 -3.71 -3.70 4.69
C GLN A 112 -3.50 -4.53 5.97
N ALA A 113 -4.36 -5.51 6.25
CA ALA A 113 -4.23 -6.42 7.39
C ALA A 113 -3.30 -7.62 7.11
N GLY A 114 -2.82 -7.77 5.87
CA GLY A 114 -1.97 -8.88 5.48
C GLY A 114 -2.69 -10.12 4.99
N GLU A 115 -4.00 -10.06 4.79
CA GLU A 115 -4.78 -11.16 4.29
C GLU A 115 -4.77 -11.14 2.76
N VAL A 116 -4.60 -12.32 2.15
CA VAL A 116 -4.78 -12.47 0.71
C VAL A 116 -6.26 -12.35 0.37
N TRP A 117 -6.61 -11.34 -0.42
CA TRP A 117 -8.00 -11.13 -0.84
C TRP A 117 -8.27 -11.68 -2.25
N GLY A 118 -7.24 -11.86 -3.08
CA GLY A 118 -7.38 -12.45 -4.41
C GLY A 118 -6.05 -12.83 -5.07
N ALA A 119 -6.11 -13.78 -6.00
CA ALA A 119 -4.96 -14.21 -6.78
C ALA A 119 -5.30 -14.31 -8.27
N SER A 120 -4.30 -14.06 -9.12
CA SER A 120 -4.44 -14.13 -10.57
C SER A 120 -3.23 -14.74 -11.26
N TRP A 121 -3.48 -15.44 -12.35
CA TRP A 121 -2.44 -16.02 -13.19
C TRP A 121 -2.38 -15.29 -14.52
N HIS A 122 -1.19 -14.80 -14.86
CA HIS A 122 -0.91 -14.10 -16.10
C HIS A 122 0.03 -14.94 -16.95
N ALA A 123 -0.43 -15.36 -18.12
CA ALA A 123 0.43 -15.96 -19.13
C ALA A 123 1.01 -14.89 -20.04
N SER A 124 2.28 -15.08 -20.42
CA SER A 124 2.93 -14.32 -21.47
C SER A 124 3.57 -15.31 -22.44
N MET A 125 3.23 -15.17 -23.73
CA MET A 125 3.94 -15.91 -24.77
C MET A 125 5.27 -15.20 -25.01
N THR A 126 6.36 -15.96 -24.90
CA THR A 126 7.66 -15.48 -25.39
C THR A 126 7.53 -15.34 -26.90
N LYS A 127 7.50 -14.10 -27.42
CA LYS A 127 7.77 -13.87 -28.84
C LYS A 127 9.10 -14.53 -29.13
N ALA A 128 9.15 -15.43 -30.12
CA ALA A 128 10.34 -16.17 -30.51
C ALA A 128 11.57 -15.27 -30.39
N GLN A 129 12.49 -15.68 -29.53
CA GLN A 129 13.75 -15.00 -29.32
C GLN A 129 14.55 -15.15 -30.62
N ALA A 130 14.44 -14.15 -31.50
CA ALA A 130 15.48 -13.85 -32.46
C ALA A 130 16.76 -13.58 -31.65
N ASP A 131 17.80 -14.35 -31.97
CA ASP A 131 19.17 -14.19 -31.52
C ASP A 131 19.39 -14.22 -30.01
N THR A 132 19.42 -15.42 -29.42
CA THR A 132 20.52 -15.95 -28.58
C THR A 132 20.06 -17.29 -27.97
N PRO A 133 20.82 -18.40 -28.11
CA PRO A 133 20.44 -19.68 -27.54
C PRO A 133 20.76 -19.72 -26.04
N ALA A 134 19.81 -19.27 -25.21
CA ALA A 134 19.66 -19.77 -23.85
C ALA A 134 18.39 -20.65 -23.84
N ALA A 135 18.62 -21.95 -23.92
CA ALA A 135 17.61 -22.97 -24.14
C ALA A 135 16.47 -22.93 -23.10
N GLY A 136 15.22 -22.87 -23.57
CA GLY A 136 14.08 -23.62 -23.03
C GLY A 136 13.66 -23.40 -21.57
N GLN A 137 14.14 -22.37 -20.89
CA GLN A 137 13.88 -22.23 -19.45
C GLN A 137 12.60 -21.43 -19.21
N GLN A 138 11.53 -22.13 -18.83
CA GLN A 138 10.30 -21.50 -18.35
C GLN A 138 10.60 -20.55 -17.20
N THR A 139 10.12 -19.32 -17.30
CA THR A 139 10.14 -18.39 -16.18
C THR A 139 8.76 -18.38 -15.52
N LYS A 140 8.70 -18.89 -14.29
CA LYS A 140 7.54 -18.72 -13.41
C LYS A 140 7.87 -17.58 -12.45
N GLN A 141 7.10 -16.49 -12.56
CA GLN A 141 7.27 -15.28 -11.76
C GLN A 141 6.17 -15.19 -10.72
N PHE A 142 6.46 -14.50 -9.63
CA PHE A 142 5.52 -14.32 -8.53
C PHE A 142 5.55 -12.87 -8.08
N ASP A 143 4.41 -12.20 -8.19
CA ASP A 143 4.25 -10.80 -7.83
C ASP A 143 3.37 -10.71 -6.58
N LEU A 144 3.88 -10.04 -5.56
CA LEU A 144 3.10 -9.65 -4.39
C LEU A 144 2.66 -8.20 -4.52
N VAL A 145 1.36 -7.94 -4.44
CA VAL A 145 0.79 -6.61 -4.60
C VAL A 145 -0.01 -6.23 -3.35
N LEU A 146 0.52 -5.27 -2.59
CA LEU A 146 -0.23 -4.66 -1.50
C LEU A 146 -1.28 -3.72 -2.08
N THR A 147 -2.53 -3.90 -1.67
CA THR A 147 -3.64 -3.07 -2.14
C THR A 147 -3.57 -1.71 -1.49
N ALA A 148 -3.31 -0.68 -2.29
CA ALA A 148 -3.32 0.70 -1.82
C ALA A 148 -4.74 1.12 -1.43
N PRO A 149 -4.89 1.95 -0.39
CA PRO A 149 -6.18 2.56 -0.09
C PRO A 149 -6.64 3.41 -1.30
N PRO A 150 -7.96 3.48 -1.54
CA PRO A 150 -8.48 4.25 -2.67
C PRO A 150 -8.10 5.72 -2.54
N PRO A 151 -7.84 6.44 -3.64
CA PRO A 151 -7.58 7.87 -3.59
C PRO A 151 -8.82 8.57 -3.01
N GLN A 152 -8.59 9.43 -2.01
CA GLN A 152 -9.68 10.24 -1.48
C GLN A 152 -10.06 11.29 -2.54
N PRO A 153 -11.36 11.46 -2.85
CA PRO A 153 -11.77 12.44 -3.83
C PRO A 153 -11.41 13.84 -3.31
N LEU A 154 -10.81 14.65 -4.18
CA LEU A 154 -10.59 16.06 -3.91
C LEU A 154 -11.95 16.77 -4.02
N LEU A 155 -12.70 16.80 -2.91
CA LEU A 155 -13.92 17.58 -2.81
C LEU A 155 -13.54 19.07 -2.84
N ASN A 156 -14.14 19.81 -3.77
CA ASN A 156 -14.14 21.27 -3.69
C ASN A 156 -14.77 21.68 -2.35
N ARG A 157 -14.22 22.74 -1.73
CA ARG A 157 -14.79 23.28 -0.49
C ARG A 157 -16.25 23.69 -0.75
N PRO A 158 -17.15 23.52 0.24
CA PRO A 158 -18.52 23.97 0.09
C PRO A 158 -18.54 25.47 -0.21
N VAL A 159 -19.29 25.85 -1.26
CA VAL A 159 -19.55 27.26 -1.56
C VAL A 159 -20.50 27.77 -0.48
N VAL A 160 -19.98 28.57 0.44
CA VAL A 160 -20.80 29.23 1.46
C VAL A 160 -21.53 30.38 0.76
N LEU A 161 -22.85 30.28 0.72
CA LEU A 161 -23.72 31.32 0.18
C LEU A 161 -24.21 32.22 1.31
N ASN A 162 -24.33 33.50 1.03
CA ASN A 162 -25.02 34.46 1.89
C ASN A 162 -26.55 34.23 1.83
N PRO A 163 -27.35 34.81 2.74
CA PRO A 163 -28.82 34.71 2.73
C PRO A 163 -29.47 35.09 1.38
N ASP A 164 -28.81 35.94 0.59
CA ASP A 164 -29.23 36.37 -0.76
C ASP A 164 -28.83 35.39 -1.89
N GLY A 165 -28.28 34.22 -1.55
CA GLY A 165 -27.92 33.16 -2.52
C GLY A 165 -26.68 33.46 -3.38
N LYS A 166 -25.93 34.53 -3.06
CA LYS A 166 -24.67 34.88 -3.72
C LYS A 166 -23.48 34.29 -2.98
N ILE A 167 -22.39 34.02 -3.72
CA ILE A 167 -21.11 33.63 -3.15
C ILE A 167 -20.69 34.70 -2.15
N ALA A 168 -20.37 34.30 -0.92
CA ALA A 168 -19.83 35.21 0.07
C ALA A 168 -18.53 35.80 -0.47
N GLU A 169 -18.56 37.06 -0.91
CA GLU A 169 -17.32 37.78 -1.21
C GLU A 169 -16.50 37.84 0.08
N PRO A 170 -15.19 37.53 0.04
CA PRO A 170 -14.35 37.72 1.19
C PRO A 170 -14.45 39.19 1.61
N GLU A 171 -14.92 39.45 2.83
CA GLU A 171 -14.95 40.81 3.34
C GLU A 171 -13.55 41.41 3.18
N PRO A 172 -13.41 42.57 2.51
CA PRO A 172 -12.11 43.15 2.25
C PRO A 172 -11.42 43.40 3.59
N GLU A 173 -10.31 42.69 3.84
CA GLU A 173 -9.53 42.89 5.05
C GLU A 173 -9.10 44.35 5.11
N LYS A 174 -9.62 45.10 6.10
CA LYS A 174 -9.21 46.49 6.32
C LYS A 174 -7.71 46.52 6.52
N THR A 175 -7.01 47.38 5.78
CA THR A 175 -5.56 47.49 5.88
C THR A 175 -5.15 47.83 7.32
N MET A 176 -3.96 47.41 7.75
CA MET A 176 -3.46 47.72 9.11
C MET A 176 -3.52 49.24 9.40
N PHE A 177 -3.26 50.09 8.39
CA PHE A 177 -3.42 51.54 8.51
C PHE A 177 -4.88 51.96 8.74
N GLN A 178 -5.86 51.38 8.04
CA GLN A 178 -7.29 51.65 8.31
C GLN A 178 -7.74 51.17 9.69
N LYS A 179 -7.11 50.12 10.24
CA LYS A 179 -7.44 49.61 11.59
C LYS A 179 -6.81 50.44 12.71
N TYR A 180 -5.62 50.98 12.47
CA TYR A 180 -4.80 51.62 13.50
C TYR A 180 -4.51 53.12 13.26
N TRP A 181 -5.22 53.78 12.34
CA TRP A 181 -5.02 55.21 12.07
C TRP A 181 -5.19 56.09 13.32
N TRP A 182 -6.12 55.74 14.21
CA TRP A 182 -6.35 56.43 15.48
C TRP A 182 -5.16 56.28 16.44
N VAL A 183 -4.41 55.17 16.38
CA VAL A 183 -3.18 54.98 17.17
C VAL A 183 -2.12 55.95 16.68
N LEU A 184 -1.94 56.07 15.37
CA LEU A 184 -1.00 57.03 14.77
C LEU A 184 -1.36 58.47 15.16
N LEU A 185 -2.64 58.80 15.17
CA LEU A 185 -3.14 60.10 15.62
C LEU A 185 -2.85 60.32 17.12
N GLY A 186 -3.09 59.32 17.96
CA GLY A 186 -2.78 59.37 19.40
C GLY A 186 -1.29 59.57 19.68
N VAL A 187 -0.41 58.88 18.96
CA VAL A 187 1.05 59.05 19.06
C VAL A 187 1.47 60.46 18.65
N ALA A 188 0.91 61.01 17.57
CA ALA A 188 1.20 62.36 17.12
C ALA A 188 0.79 63.42 18.16
N VAL A 189 -0.40 63.28 18.77
CA VAL A 189 -0.85 64.19 19.83
C VAL A 189 0.03 64.08 21.07
N LEU A 190 0.39 62.88 21.50
CA LEU A 190 1.29 62.68 22.64
C LEU A 190 2.69 63.23 22.39
N ALA A 191 3.22 63.09 21.17
CA ALA A 191 4.51 63.66 20.79
C ALA A 191 4.50 65.20 20.82
N MET A 192 3.42 65.83 20.37
CA MET A 192 3.27 67.30 20.43
C MET A 192 3.00 67.82 21.84
N ALA A 193 2.29 67.05 22.67
CA ALA A 193 1.99 67.42 24.06
C ALA A 193 3.16 67.16 25.02
N GLY A 194 4.04 66.20 24.71
CA GLY A 194 5.20 65.83 25.53
C GLY A 194 6.52 66.53 25.15
N GLY A 195 6.55 67.29 24.06
CA GLY A 195 7.74 67.97 23.55
C GLY A 195 8.03 69.34 24.19
N GLY A 196 7.66 69.53 25.45
CA GLY A 196 7.72 70.83 26.13
C GLY A 196 8.23 70.74 27.57
N ASP A 197 9.42 70.20 27.79
CA ASP A 197 10.29 70.65 28.89
C ASP A 197 11.75 70.16 28.69
N LYS A 198 12.62 71.15 28.40
CA LYS A 198 14.10 71.15 28.29
C LYS A 198 14.78 70.37 27.16
#